data_AF-A0ABD4B261-F1
#
_entry.id   AF-A0ABD4B261-F1
#
_cell.length_a   1.000
_cell.length_b   1.000
_cell.length_c   1.000
_cell.angle_alpha   90.00
_cell.angle_beta   90.00
_cell.angle_gamma   90.00
#
_symmetry.space_group_name_H-M   'P 1'
#
loop_
_entity.id
_entity.type
_entity.pdbx_description
1 polymer ?
#
loop_
_entity_poly.entity_id
_entity_poly.type
_entity_poly.pdbx_seq_one_letter_code
_entity_poly.pdbx_strand_id
1 'polypeptide(L)'
;MNNALITDEQRALLLANGRESLQNPDFDPAPVVRLFTPDAGATWLLTEMDPDEHDHVFGLADLGLGMPELGWTSLSELASVRGRLGLPVERDLYFHAEKRLSTYARDARLAGRIVV
;
A
#
# COMPACT_ATOMS: atom_id res chain seq x y z
N MET A 1 7.22 15.27 -14.68
CA MET A 1 6.33 14.14 -15.03
C MET A 1 5.48 13.85 -13.80
N ASN A 2 4.17 14.05 -13.86
CA ASN A 2 3.26 13.59 -12.81
C ASN A 2 3.14 12.07 -12.95
N ASN A 3 4.06 11.31 -12.35
CA ASN A 3 3.89 9.87 -12.21
C ASN A 3 3.02 9.63 -10.98
N ALA A 4 1.71 9.69 -11.18
CA ALA A 4 0.78 9.37 -10.11
C ALA A 4 0.96 7.90 -9.71
N LEU A 5 1.25 7.65 -8.43
CA LEU A 5 1.44 6.30 -7.89
C LEU A 5 0.16 5.46 -7.95
N ILE A 6 -1.00 6.08 -8.12
CA ILE A 6 -2.31 5.43 -8.19
C ILE A 6 -3.14 6.05 -9.32
N THR A 7 -4.06 5.27 -9.91
CA THR A 7 -5.04 5.79 -10.88
C THR A 7 -6.22 6.46 -10.19
N ASP A 8 -7.07 7.16 -10.96
CA ASP A 8 -8.29 7.77 -10.44
C ASP A 8 -9.30 6.71 -9.96
N GLU A 9 -9.37 5.56 -10.62
CA GLU A 9 -10.20 4.43 -10.18
C GLU A 9 -9.69 3.85 -8.85
N GLN A 10 -8.37 3.66 -8.73
CA GLN A 10 -7.78 3.19 -7.47
C GLN A 10 -7.99 4.20 -6.34
N ARG A 11 -7.85 5.50 -6.62
CA ARG A 11 -8.15 6.57 -5.66
C ARG A 11 -9.61 6.50 -5.20
N ALA A 12 -10.56 6.36 -6.13
CA ALA A 12 -11.97 6.28 -5.79
C ALA A 12 -12.27 5.07 -4.88
N LEU A 13 -11.65 3.92 -5.15
CA LEU A 13 -11.78 2.72 -4.30
C LEU A 13 -11.13 2.90 -2.94
N LEU A 14 -9.91 3.45 -2.86
CA LEU A 14 -9.23 3.72 -1.59
C LEU A 14 -10.04 4.69 -0.71
N LEU A 15 -10.62 5.73 -1.30
CA LEU A 15 -11.50 6.68 -0.58
C LEU A 15 -12.81 6.03 -0.12
N ALA A 16 -13.40 5.15 -0.93
CA ALA A 16 -14.58 4.40 -0.53
C ALA A 16 -14.26 3.47 0.67
N ASN A 17 -13.13 2.77 0.60
CA ASN A 17 -12.65 1.93 1.68
C ASN A 17 -12.35 2.74 2.96
N GLY A 18 -11.73 3.93 2.84
CA GLY A 18 -11.50 4.83 3.96
C GLY A 18 -12.80 5.24 4.66
N ARG A 19 -13.82 5.64 3.89
CA ARG A 19 -15.15 5.98 4.45
C ARG A 19 -15.83 4.80 5.16
N GLU A 20 -15.68 3.59 4.62
CA GLU A 20 -16.22 2.38 5.23
C GLU A 20 -15.49 2.04 6.54
N SER A 21 -14.16 2.14 6.57
CA SER A 21 -13.36 1.86 7.77
C SER A 21 -13.71 2.76 8.97
N LEU A 22 -14.15 3.99 8.72
CA LEU A 22 -14.62 4.91 9.78
C LEU A 22 -15.93 4.46 10.43
N GLN A 23 -16.78 3.73 9.69
CA GLN A 23 -18.08 3.25 10.16
C GLN A 23 -18.01 1.81 10.67
N ASN A 24 -17.01 1.05 10.22
CA ASN A 24 -16.88 -0.37 10.48
C ASN A 24 -15.43 -0.69 10.95
N PRO A 25 -15.20 -0.78 12.27
CA PRO A 25 -13.88 -1.09 12.82
C PRO A 25 -13.33 -2.47 12.42
N ASP A 26 -14.19 -3.41 12.01
CA ASP A 26 -13.81 -4.75 11.57
C ASP A 26 -13.64 -4.83 10.04
N PHE A 27 -13.64 -3.70 9.34
CA PHE A 27 -13.48 -3.66 7.90
C PHE A 27 -12.09 -4.16 7.47
N ASP A 28 -12.08 -5.23 6.68
CA ASP A 28 -10.87 -5.90 6.19
C ASP A 28 -10.91 -6.03 4.65
N PRO A 29 -10.63 -4.94 3.91
CA PRO A 29 -10.68 -4.94 2.46
C PRO A 29 -9.51 -5.73 1.85
N ALA A 30 -9.65 -6.12 0.60
CA ALA A 30 -8.52 -6.58 -0.20
C ALA A 30 -7.68 -5.37 -0.65
N PRO A 31 -6.34 -5.47 -0.71
CA PRO A 31 -5.49 -4.41 -1.24
C PRO A 31 -5.91 -3.95 -2.65
N VAL A 32 -5.98 -2.63 -2.83
CA VAL A 32 -6.37 -1.98 -4.10
C VAL A 32 -5.17 -1.74 -5.00
N VAL A 33 -4.01 -1.48 -4.40
CA VAL A 33 -2.78 -1.20 -5.13
C VAL A 33 -1.57 -1.81 -4.44
N ARG A 34 -0.65 -2.31 -5.25
CA ARG A 34 0.70 -2.67 -4.83
C ARG A 34 1.70 -1.66 -5.40
N LEU A 35 2.51 -1.11 -4.51
CA LEU A 35 3.66 -0.26 -4.84
C LEU A 35 4.95 -0.97 -4.45
N PHE A 36 6.04 -0.70 -5.15
CA PHE A 36 7.34 -1.28 -4.81
C PHE A 36 8.50 -0.40 -5.26
N THR A 37 9.65 -0.56 -4.60
CA THR A 37 10.93 -0.02 -5.09
C THR A 37 11.59 -1.04 -6.00
N PRO A 38 11.91 -0.72 -7.26
CA PRO A 38 12.59 -1.66 -8.17
C PRO A 38 13.99 -2.08 -7.72
N ASP A 39 14.63 -1.27 -6.88
CA ASP A 39 16.05 -1.34 -6.53
C ASP A 39 16.35 -1.32 -5.02
N ALA A 40 15.33 -1.40 -4.15
CA ALA A 40 15.50 -1.40 -2.69
C ALA A 40 14.68 -2.45 -1.91
N GLY A 41 13.88 -3.27 -2.60
CA GLY A 41 13.16 -4.39 -1.98
C GLY A 41 11.97 -4.01 -1.10
N ALA A 42 11.62 -2.73 -1.01
CA ALA A 42 10.43 -2.28 -0.30
C ALA A 42 9.15 -2.51 -1.11
N THR A 43 8.06 -2.88 -0.43
CA THR A 43 6.74 -3.15 -1.00
C THR A 43 5.65 -2.57 -0.08
N TRP A 44 4.60 -2.00 -0.68
CA TRP A 44 3.41 -1.54 0.02
C TRP A 44 2.16 -2.13 -0.63
N LEU A 45 1.20 -2.58 0.17
CA LEU A 45 -0.15 -2.95 -0.24
C LEU A 45 -1.13 -1.98 0.40
N LEU A 46 -1.74 -1.09 -0.38
CA LEU A 46 -2.63 -0.05 0.14
C LEU A 46 -4.10 -0.46 0.01
N THR A 47 -4.88 -0.11 1.02
CA THR A 47 -6.27 -0.53 1.18
C THR A 47 -7.23 0.64 1.38
N GLU A 48 -6.82 1.66 2.13
CA GLU A 48 -7.65 2.84 2.42
C GLU A 48 -6.89 4.13 2.13
N MET A 49 -7.66 5.16 1.85
CA MET A 49 -7.20 6.55 1.84
C MET A 49 -8.08 7.33 2.80
N ASP A 50 -7.45 8.17 3.62
CA ASP A 50 -8.19 9.07 4.51
C ASP A 50 -9.09 9.99 3.65
N PRO A 51 -10.41 10.06 3.92
CA PRO A 51 -11.34 10.83 3.11
C PRO A 51 -11.25 12.35 3.31
N ASP A 52 -10.61 12.80 4.39
CA ASP A 52 -10.39 14.21 4.70
C ASP A 52 -8.95 14.64 4.35
N GLU A 53 -7.98 13.71 4.42
CA GLU A 53 -6.57 13.92 4.07
C GLU A 53 -6.10 12.94 2.98
N HIS A 54 -6.38 13.25 1.71
CA HIS A 54 -6.12 12.37 0.56
C HIS A 54 -4.65 12.01 0.25
N ASP A 55 -3.69 12.54 1.03
CA ASP A 55 -2.29 12.13 0.99
C ASP A 55 -2.00 10.96 1.94
N HIS A 56 -2.80 10.78 3.00
CA HIS A 56 -2.69 9.69 3.95
C HIS A 56 -3.40 8.44 3.43
N VAL A 57 -2.66 7.33 3.41
CA VAL A 57 -3.13 6.02 3.00
C VAL A 57 -2.75 4.97 4.03
N PHE A 58 -3.62 3.98 4.23
CA PHE A 58 -3.38 2.86 5.12
C PHE A 58 -3.10 1.59 4.32
N GLY A 59 -2.31 0.70 4.90
CA GLY A 59 -2.02 -0.58 4.31
C GLY A 59 -0.94 -1.36 5.04
N LEU A 60 -0.41 -2.37 4.35
CA LEU A 60 0.73 -3.18 4.80
C LEU A 60 2.01 -2.70 4.10
N ALA A 61 3.01 -2.35 4.89
CA ALA A 61 4.33 -1.93 4.43
C ALA A 61 5.38 -3.00 4.78
N ASP A 62 6.28 -3.27 3.85
CA ASP A 62 7.48 -4.07 4.06
C ASP A 62 8.66 -3.31 3.47
N LEU A 63 9.55 -2.83 4.33
CA LEU A 63 10.71 -2.04 3.92
C LEU A 63 11.94 -2.91 3.58
N GLY A 64 11.76 -4.23 3.46
CA GLY A 64 12.85 -5.17 3.24
C GLY A 64 13.71 -5.43 4.48
N LEU A 65 13.19 -5.10 5.67
CA LEU A 65 13.92 -5.17 6.95
C LEU A 65 13.51 -6.38 7.82
N GLY A 66 12.71 -7.31 7.28
CA GLY A 66 12.25 -8.48 8.03
C GLY A 66 11.04 -8.24 8.92
N MET A 67 10.47 -7.03 8.88
CA MET A 67 9.40 -6.57 9.79
C MET A 67 8.28 -5.88 8.99
N PRO A 68 7.38 -6.64 8.34
CA PRO A 68 6.21 -6.06 7.70
C PRO A 68 5.22 -5.52 8.73
N GLU A 69 4.68 -4.32 8.50
CA GLU A 69 3.86 -3.59 9.45
C GLU A 69 2.61 -2.99 8.80
N LEU A 70 1.48 -3.04 9.52
CA LEU A 70 0.27 -2.32 9.14
C LEU A 70 0.36 -0.89 9.66
N GLY A 71 -0.01 0.09 8.84
CA GLY A 71 0.02 1.48 9.27
C GLY A 71 -0.38 2.48 8.19
N TRP A 72 -0.44 3.73 8.64
CA TRP A 72 -0.63 4.90 7.78
C TRP A 72 0.72 5.35 7.20
N THR A 73 0.69 5.82 5.96
CA THR A 73 1.84 6.43 5.27
C THR A 73 1.34 7.54 4.33
N SER A 74 2.23 8.41 3.89
CA SER A 74 1.93 9.46 2.91
C SER A 74 2.25 9.03 1.48
N LEU A 75 1.37 9.31 0.52
CA LEU A 75 1.65 9.12 -0.91
C LEU A 75 2.77 10.05 -1.40
N SER A 76 2.81 11.29 -0.90
CA SER A 76 3.88 12.22 -1.24
C SER A 76 5.24 11.76 -0.69
N GLU A 77 5.29 11.18 0.51
CA GLU A 77 6.50 10.54 1.05
C GLU A 77 6.92 9.34 0.19
N LEU A 78 5.99 8.44 -0.14
CA LEU A 78 6.26 7.30 -1.03
C LEU A 78 6.79 7.76 -2.40
N ALA A 79 6.24 8.84 -2.97
CA ALA A 79 6.70 9.39 -4.24
C ALA A 79 8.13 9.97 -4.17
N SER A 80 8.61 10.31 -2.97
CA SER A 80 9.97 10.78 -2.70
C SER A 80 10.98 9.66 -2.46
N VAL A 81 10.53 8.45 -2.11
CA VAL A 81 11.41 7.29 -1.83
C VAL A 81 12.24 6.95 -3.06
N ARG A 82 13.55 6.79 -2.85
CA ARG A 82 14.51 6.37 -3.87
C ARG A 82 15.35 5.24 -3.32
N GLY A 83 15.51 4.18 -4.11
CA GLY A 83 16.43 3.11 -3.80
C GLY A 83 17.88 3.44 -4.18
N ARG A 84 18.74 2.42 -4.14
CA ARG A 84 20.20 2.58 -4.32
C ARG A 84 20.60 3.12 -5.69
N LEU A 85 19.82 2.81 -6.73
CA LEU A 85 20.04 3.29 -8.10
C LEU A 85 19.29 4.59 -8.38
N GLY A 86 18.60 5.17 -7.40
CA GLY A 86 17.83 6.40 -7.55
C GLY A 86 16.52 6.21 -8.32
N LEU A 87 16.02 4.97 -8.43
CA LEU A 87 14.75 4.70 -9.11
C LEU A 87 13.56 5.12 -8.23
N PRO A 88 12.49 5.66 -8.83
CA PRO A 88 11.27 5.98 -8.09
C PRO A 88 10.52 4.71 -7.69
N VAL A 89 9.61 4.85 -6.72
CA VAL A 89 8.58 3.83 -6.45
C VAL A 89 7.71 3.65 -7.69
N GLU A 90 7.39 2.40 -7.99
CA GLU A 90 6.53 2.01 -9.11
C GLU A 90 5.25 1.33 -8.61
N ARG A 91 4.20 1.43 -9.43
CA ARG A 91 2.96 0.70 -9.24
C ARG A 91 3.00 -0.60 -10.05
N ASP A 92 2.63 -1.69 -9.41
CA ASP A 92 2.45 -2.96 -10.11
C ASP A 92 1.15 -2.92 -10.94
N LEU A 93 1.29 -2.96 -12.27
CA LEU A 93 0.16 -2.86 -13.21
C LEU A 93 -0.66 -4.16 -13.32
N TYR A 94 -0.10 -5.28 -12.86
CA TYR A 94 -0.71 -6.61 -12.98
C TYR A 94 -1.11 -7.18 -11.62
N PHE A 95 -0.97 -6.39 -10.55
CA PHE A 95 -1.36 -6.80 -9.23
C PHE A 95 -2.88 -6.97 -9.12
N HIS A 96 -3.29 -8.15 -8.68
CA HIS A 96 -4.64 -8.47 -8.29
C HIS A 96 -4.60 -9.11 -6.90
N ALA A 97 -5.28 -8.51 -5.93
CA ALA A 97 -5.32 -9.06 -4.58
C ALA A 97 -6.11 -10.38 -4.54
N GLU A 98 -5.49 -11.42 -4.00
CA GLU A 98 -6.11 -12.75 -3.83
C GLU A 98 -6.68 -12.94 -2.42
N LYS A 99 -6.29 -12.09 -1.48
CA LYS A 99 -6.59 -12.21 -0.04
C LYS A 99 -7.00 -10.86 0.55
N ARG A 100 -7.60 -10.90 1.74
CA ARG A 100 -7.84 -9.70 2.56
C ARG A 100 -6.55 -9.21 3.21
N LEU A 101 -6.52 -7.93 3.60
CA LEU A 101 -5.35 -7.29 4.21
C LEU A 101 -4.85 -8.05 5.44
N SER A 102 -5.75 -8.47 6.33
CA SER A 102 -5.42 -9.23 7.53
C SER A 102 -4.66 -10.54 7.22
N THR A 103 -5.02 -11.20 6.12
CA THR A 103 -4.40 -12.45 5.69
C THR A 103 -3.01 -12.17 5.10
N TYR A 104 -2.87 -11.13 4.27
CA TYR A 104 -1.55 -10.68 3.80
C TYR A 104 -0.63 -10.31 4.96
N ALA A 105 -1.12 -9.56 5.95
CA ALA A 105 -0.34 -9.14 7.11
C ALA A 105 0.12 -10.33 7.96
N ARG A 106 -0.77 -11.31 8.19
CA ARG A 106 -0.42 -12.54 8.90
C ARG A 106 0.64 -13.33 8.15
N ASP A 107 0.43 -13.58 6.86
CA ASP A 107 1.35 -14.37 6.04
C ASP A 107 2.71 -13.65 5.94
N ALA A 108 2.71 -12.32 5.80
CA ALA A 108 3.93 -11.52 5.75
C ALA A 108 4.70 -11.55 7.07
N ARG A 109 4.01 -11.48 8.21
CA ARG A 109 4.64 -11.61 9.53
C ARG A 109 5.29 -12.98 9.74
N LEU A 110 4.68 -14.04 9.23
CA LEU A 110 5.25 -15.39 9.30
C LEU A 110 6.47 -15.55 8.39
N ALA A 111 6.45 -14.91 7.21
CA ALA A 111 7.54 -14.96 6.24
C ALA A 111 8.66 -13.93 6.48
N GLY A 112 8.41 -12.93 7.33
CA GLY A 112 9.27 -11.75 7.49
C GLY A 112 9.26 -10.80 6.29
N ARG A 113 8.35 -10.99 5.32
CA ARG A 113 8.23 -10.18 4.10
C ARG A 113 6.87 -10.34 3.45
N ILE A 114 6.45 -9.36 2.66
CA ILE A 114 5.23 -9.49 1.85
C ILE A 114 5.42 -10.60 0.79
N VAL A 115 4.42 -11.47 0.69
CA VAL A 115 4.32 -12.52 -0.33
C VAL A 115 3.00 -12.31 -1.07
N VAL A 116 3.12 -11.94 -2.34
CA VAL A 116 2.02 -11.60 -3.25
C VAL A 116 2.14 -12.42 -4.52
#